data_AF-A0AAW0J4V5-F1
#
_entry.id   AF-A0AAW0J4V5-F1
#
_cell.length_a   1.000
_cell.length_b   1.000
_cell.length_c   1.000
_cell.angle_alpha   90.00
_cell.angle_beta   90.00
_cell.angle_gamma   90.00
#
_symmetry.space_group_name_H-M   'P 1'
#
loop_
_entity.id
_entity.type
_entity.pdbx_description
1 polymer ?
#
loop_
_entity_poly.entity_id
_entity_poly.type
_entity_poly.pdbx_seq_one_letter_code
_entity_poly.pdbx_strand_id
1 'polypeptide(L)'
;TSLVSISQHQFDQIALGLELAGRPFLWVIKSDLTKGVGLPLKKDDNGIITNHEIKGKIDELFSDDDIRANSLKLKNMARESVGKGGSSTKNLEYFIEQIKH
;
A
#
# COMPACT_ATOMS: atom_id res chain seq x y z
N THR A 1 9.62 -2.88 -1.50
CA THR A 1 8.31 -3.40 -1.05
C THR A 1 7.26 -2.82 -1.95
N SER A 2 6.48 -3.69 -2.59
CA SER A 2 5.74 -3.49 -3.83
C SER A 2 4.41 -2.76 -3.67
N LEU A 3 4.21 -1.67 -4.41
CA LEU A 3 2.89 -1.18 -4.84
C LEU A 3 3.04 -0.62 -6.26
N VAL A 4 2.50 -1.33 -7.25
CA VAL A 4 2.50 -0.98 -8.67
C VAL A 4 1.27 -0.10 -8.93
N SER A 5 1.42 1.03 -9.63
CA SER A 5 0.27 1.69 -10.27
C SER A 5 -0.01 0.91 -11.55
N ILE A 6 -0.76 -0.19 -11.41
CA ILE A 6 -1.19 -1.04 -12.51
C ILE A 6 -2.48 -0.42 -13.07
N SER A 7 -2.59 -0.32 -14.40
CA SER A 7 -3.88 -0.02 -15.01
C SER A 7 -4.87 -1.16 -14.69
N GLN A 8 -6.17 -0.88 -14.75
CA GLN A 8 -7.18 -1.91 -14.50
C GLN A 8 -6.93 -3.16 -15.37
N HIS A 9 -6.64 -2.96 -16.66
CA HIS A 9 -6.34 -4.05 -17.58
C HIS A 9 -5.08 -4.86 -17.19
N GLN A 10 -4.00 -4.20 -16.76
CA GLN A 10 -2.79 -4.91 -16.32
C GLN A 10 -3.01 -5.66 -15.00
N PHE A 11 -3.84 -5.08 -14.11
CA PHE A 11 -4.26 -5.76 -12.89
C PHE A 11 -5.06 -7.02 -13.23
N ASP A 12 -6.00 -6.94 -14.16
CA ASP A 12 -6.82 -8.07 -14.59
C ASP A 12 -5.96 -9.19 -15.20
N GLN A 13 -4.92 -8.86 -15.98
CA GLN A 13 -3.98 -9.86 -16.50
C GLN A 13 -3.13 -10.53 -15.42
N ILE A 14 -2.69 -9.78 -14.41
CA ILE A 14 -1.94 -10.34 -13.27
C ILE A 14 -2.86 -11.21 -12.41
N ALA A 15 -4.09 -10.75 -12.15
CA ALA A 15 -5.09 -11.51 -11.40
C ALA A 15 -5.43 -12.81 -12.11
N LEU A 16 -5.67 -12.77 -13.43
CA LEU A 16 -5.91 -13.94 -14.25
C LEU A 16 -4.71 -14.90 -14.25
N GLY A 17 -3.48 -14.37 -14.36
CA GLY A 17 -2.26 -15.17 -14.27
C GLY A 17 -2.10 -15.87 -12.91
N LEU A 18 -2.45 -15.19 -11.82
CA LEU A 18 -2.42 -15.75 -10.46
C LEU A 18 -3.52 -16.79 -10.24
N GLU A 19 -4.72 -16.57 -10.78
CA GLU A 19 -5.84 -17.52 -10.74
C GLU A 19 -5.51 -18.79 -11.51
N LEU A 20 -5.01 -18.66 -12.75
CA LEU A 20 -4.60 -19.80 -13.58
C LEU A 20 -3.39 -20.56 -13.01
N ALA A 21 -2.54 -19.91 -12.22
CA ALA A 21 -1.43 -20.58 -11.54
C ALA A 21 -1.90 -21.58 -10.47
N GLY A 22 -3.16 -21.50 -10.02
CA GLY A 22 -3.75 -22.42 -9.03
C GLY A 22 -3.07 -22.37 -7.66
N ARG A 23 -2.29 -21.32 -7.36
CA ARG A 23 -1.55 -21.17 -6.09
C ARG A 23 -2.20 -20.08 -5.24
N PRO A 24 -2.42 -20.32 -3.94
CA PRO A 24 -2.87 -19.28 -3.03
C PRO A 24 -1.81 -18.17 -2.94
N PHE A 25 -2.23 -16.91 -3.03
CA PHE A 25 -1.36 -15.75 -2.97
C PHE A 25 -1.75 -14.84 -1.79
N LEU A 26 -0.74 -14.22 -1.17
CA LEU A 26 -0.89 -13.40 0.04
C LEU A 26 -0.64 -11.93 -0.27
N TRP A 27 -1.59 -11.07 0.09
CA TRP A 27 -1.41 -9.62 0.08
C TRP A 27 -0.61 -9.20 1.32
N VAL A 28 0.60 -8.67 1.13
CA VAL A 28 1.47 -8.24 2.22
C VAL A 28 1.55 -6.72 2.27
N ILE A 29 0.98 -6.12 3.31
CA ILE A 29 1.22 -4.73 3.69
C ILE A 29 2.33 -4.75 4.74
N LYS A 30 3.50 -4.19 4.42
CA LYS A 30 4.59 -4.09 5.41
C LYS A 30 4.33 -2.91 6.35
N SER A 31 4.22 -3.20 7.63
CA SER A 31 3.99 -2.22 8.71
C SER A 31 5.02 -1.09 8.74
N ASP A 32 6.25 -1.37 8.31
CA ASP A 32 7.34 -0.39 8.32
C ASP A 32 7.11 0.75 7.31
N LEU A 33 6.28 0.53 6.31
CA LEU A 33 5.94 1.55 5.31
C LEU A 33 4.85 2.52 5.79
N THR A 34 4.02 2.11 6.73
CA THR A 34 2.86 2.91 7.19
C THR A 34 3.11 3.58 8.54
N LYS A 35 4.37 3.60 9.00
CA LYS A 35 4.74 4.26 10.24
C LYS A 35 4.58 5.77 10.09
N GLY A 36 3.74 6.36 10.94
CA GLY A 36 3.55 7.82 11.00
C GLY A 36 2.70 8.41 9.88
N VAL A 37 1.91 7.61 9.14
CA VAL A 37 0.96 8.12 8.13
C VAL A 37 -0.50 8.02 8.58
N GLY A 38 -0.75 7.59 9.81
CA GLY A 38 -2.11 7.41 10.33
C GLY A 38 -2.15 7.34 11.85
N LEU A 39 -3.36 7.48 12.39
CA LEU A 39 -3.63 7.50 13.82
C LEU A 39 -4.40 6.24 14.22
N PRO A 40 -4.12 5.67 15.40
CA PRO A 40 -4.91 4.56 15.92
C PRO A 40 -6.29 5.05 16.35
N LEU A 41 -7.32 4.26 16.05
CA LEU A 41 -8.67 4.45 16.58
C LEU A 41 -8.81 3.69 17.90
N LYS A 42 -9.40 4.34 18.90
CA LYS A 42 -9.70 3.72 20.19
C LYS A 42 -11.16 3.26 20.26
N LYS A 43 -11.37 2.11 20.87
CA LYS A 43 -12.70 1.60 21.20
C LYS A 43 -13.08 2.07 22.60
N ASP A 44 -14.37 2.30 22.81
CA ASP A 44 -14.94 2.50 24.14
C ASP A 44 -15.06 1.17 24.91
N ASP A 45 -15.63 1.23 26.12
CA ASP A 45 -15.82 0.07 27.00
C ASP A 45 -16.72 -1.02 26.40
N ASN A 46 -17.55 -0.68 25.41
CA ASN A 46 -18.41 -1.63 24.69
C ASN A 46 -17.70 -2.21 23.45
N GLY A 47 -16.45 -1.84 23.21
CA GLY A 47 -15.69 -2.26 22.03
C GLY A 47 -16.09 -1.51 20.75
N ILE A 48 -16.82 -0.40 20.85
CA ILE A 48 -17.33 0.38 19.72
C ILE A 48 -16.40 1.58 19.49
N ILE A 49 -16.12 1.88 18.22
CA ILE A 49 -15.47 3.14 17.84
C ILE A 49 -16.56 4.19 17.68
N THR A 50 -16.59 5.17 18.58
CA THR A 50 -17.65 6.18 18.60
C THR A 50 -17.46 7.20 17.46
N ASN A 51 -18.56 7.82 17.01
CA ASN A 51 -18.48 8.92 16.04
C ASN A 51 -17.62 10.09 16.58
N HIS A 52 -17.67 10.34 17.89
CA HIS A 52 -16.85 11.35 18.54
C HIS A 52 -15.35 11.06 18.39
N GLU A 53 -14.92 9.81 18.62
CA GLU A 53 -13.52 9.40 18.39
C GLU A 53 -13.14 9.56 16.92
N ILE A 54 -13.98 9.12 15.98
CA ILE A 54 -13.69 9.24 14.54
C ILE A 54 -13.52 10.71 14.15
N LYS A 55 -14.42 11.59 14.60
CA LYS A 55 -14.36 13.02 14.31
C LYS A 55 -13.10 13.65 14.89
N GLY A 56 -12.78 13.37 16.16
CA GLY A 56 -11.56 13.87 16.79
C GLY A 56 -10.30 13.43 16.05
N LYS A 57 -10.25 12.16 15.61
CA LYS A 57 -9.12 11.62 14.85
C LYS A 57 -9.01 12.22 13.45
N ILE A 58 -10.12 12.55 12.81
CA ILE A 58 -10.12 13.28 11.53
C ILE A 58 -9.50 14.67 11.72
N ASP A 59 -9.93 15.41 12.75
CA ASP A 59 -9.43 16.76 13.02
C ASP A 59 -7.92 16.74 13.36
N GLU A 60 -7.48 15.77 14.17
CA GLU A 60 -6.06 15.52 14.48
C GLU A 60 -5.26 15.19 13.22
N LEU A 61 -5.76 14.26 12.39
CA LEU A 61 -5.11 13.83 11.16
C LEU A 61 -4.86 14.98 10.17
N PHE A 62 -5.82 15.90 10.04
CA PHE A 62 -5.68 17.03 9.11
C PHE A 62 -4.77 18.13 9.61
N SER A 63 -4.60 18.23 10.93
CA SER A 63 -3.80 19.26 11.60
C SER A 63 -2.35 18.83 11.86
N ASP A 64 -2.04 17.55 11.69
CA ASP A 64 -0.70 17.00 11.92
C ASP A 64 0.19 17.10 10.67
N ASP A 65 1.14 18.04 10.70
CA ASP A 65 2.08 18.28 9.60
C ASP A 65 3.09 17.14 9.44
N ASP A 66 3.43 16.40 10.50
CA ASP A 66 4.34 15.27 10.42
C ASP A 66 3.67 14.10 9.67
N ILE A 67 2.39 13.83 9.95
CA ILE A 67 1.60 12.85 9.21
C ILE A 67 1.50 13.24 7.74
N ARG A 68 1.30 14.53 7.44
CA ARG A 68 1.26 15.05 6.07
C ARG A 68 2.60 14.86 5.35
N ALA A 69 3.71 15.19 6.01
CA ALA A 69 5.05 15.04 5.47
C ALA A 69 5.42 13.57 5.23
N ASN A 70 5.10 12.69 6.19
CA ASN A 70 5.31 11.25 6.07
C ASN A 70 4.47 10.65 4.94
N SER A 71 3.22 11.06 4.80
CA SER A 71 2.33 10.63 3.71
C SER A 71 2.86 11.06 2.35
N LEU A 72 3.37 12.29 2.25
CA LEU A 72 4.00 12.78 1.02
C LEU A 72 5.28 12.01 0.68
N LYS A 73 6.13 11.77 1.69
CA LYS A 73 7.34 10.95 1.53
C LYS A 73 6.99 9.55 1.04
N LEU A 74 6.02 8.89 1.67
CA LEU A 74 5.55 7.57 1.27
C LEU A 74 5.03 7.56 -0.17
N LYS A 75 4.26 8.58 -0.56
CA LYS A 75 3.79 8.77 -1.93
C LYS A 75 4.95 8.90 -2.93
N ASN A 76 5.97 9.69 -2.60
CA ASN A 76 7.13 9.89 -3.47
C ASN A 76 7.97 8.60 -3.60
N MET A 77 8.24 7.91 -2.48
CA MET A 77 8.92 6.62 -2.48
C MET A 77 8.18 5.58 -3.34
N ALA A 78 6.85 5.54 -3.24
CA ALA A 78 6.02 4.67 -4.08
C ALA A 78 6.18 5.03 -5.57
N ARG A 79 6.12 6.33 -5.91
CA ARG A 79 6.25 6.81 -7.29
C ARG A 79 7.63 6.50 -7.89
N GLU A 80 8.71 6.70 -7.15
CA GLU A 80 10.07 6.40 -7.59
C GLU A 80 10.29 4.90 -7.78
N SER A 81 9.74 4.08 -6.88
CA SER A 81 9.89 2.62 -6.94
C SER A 81 9.28 2.01 -8.21
N VAL A 82 8.21 2.62 -8.75
CA VAL A 82 7.52 2.19 -9.98
C VAL A 82 7.95 2.94 -11.23
N GLY A 83 8.74 4.00 -11.09
CA GLY A 83 9.27 4.77 -12.21
C GLY A 83 10.22 3.96 -13.09
N LYS A 84 10.60 4.50 -14.25
CA LYS A 84 11.58 3.89 -15.15
C LYS A 84 12.91 3.70 -14.40
N GLY A 85 13.39 2.45 -14.31
CA GLY A 85 14.61 2.11 -13.56
C GLY A 85 14.42 1.93 -12.04
N GLY A 86 13.19 2.05 -11.54
CA GLY A 86 12.83 1.79 -10.14
C GLY A 86 12.93 0.32 -9.74
N SER A 87 13.05 0.04 -8.44
CA SER A 87 13.27 -1.32 -7.94
C SER A 87 12.11 -2.27 -8.23
N SER A 88 10.87 -1.79 -8.23
CA SER A 88 9.71 -2.64 -8.51
C SER A 88 9.65 -3.07 -9.98
N THR A 89 9.99 -2.15 -10.89
CA THR A 89 10.10 -2.44 -12.33
C THR A 89 11.18 -3.49 -12.59
N LYS A 90 12.36 -3.33 -11.98
CA LYS A 90 13.46 -4.31 -12.08
C LYS A 90 13.09 -5.69 -11.54
N ASN A 91 12.38 -5.76 -10.42
CA ASN A 91 11.93 -7.03 -9.87
C ASN A 91 10.92 -7.75 -10.79
N LEU A 92 10.02 -7.00 -11.43
CA LEU A 92 9.07 -7.57 -12.37
C LEU A 92 9.76 -8.04 -13.65
N GLU A 93 10.68 -7.26 -14.20
CA GLU A 93 11.52 -7.66 -15.33
C GLU A 93 12.27 -8.97 -15.01
N TYR A 94 12.89 -9.05 -13.83
CA TYR A 94 13.56 -10.27 -13.38
C TYR A 94 12.61 -11.48 -13.33
N PHE A 95 11.43 -11.32 -12.73
CA PHE A 95 10.43 -12.40 -12.67
C PHE A 95 10.00 -12.85 -14.06
N ILE A 96 9.74 -11.92 -14.99
CA ILE A 96 9.37 -12.22 -16.37
C ILE A 96 10.47 -13.02 -17.07
N GLU A 97 11.75 -12.69 -16.85
CA GLU A 97 12.86 -13.46 -17.40
C GLU A 97 12.92 -14.90 -16.85
N GLN A 98 12.57 -15.12 -15.57
CA GLN A 98 12.58 -16.46 -14.98
C GLN A 98 11.48 -17.39 -15.50
N ILE A 99 10.34 -16.86 -15.93
CA ILE A 99 9.21 -17.67 -16.45
C ILE A 99 9.29 -17.95 -17.96
N LYS A 100 10.22 -17.30 -18.68
CA LYS A 100 10.48 -17.56 -20.10
C LYS A 100 11.32 -18.82 -20.33
N HIS A 101 11.90 -19.37 -19.27
CA HIS A 101 12.61 -20.64 -19.23
C HIS A 101 11.71 -21.75 -18.70
#